data_AF-B7JUY4-F1
#
_entry.id   AF-B7JUY4-F1
#
_cell.length_a   1.000
_cell.length_b   1.000
_cell.length_c   1.000
_cell.angle_alpha   90.00
_cell.angle_beta   90.00
_cell.angle_gamma   90.00
#
_symmetry.space_group_name_H-M   'P 1'
#
loop_
_entity.id
_entity.type
_entity.pdbx_description
1 polymer ?
#
loop_
_entity_poly.entity_id
_entity_poly.type
_entity_poly.pdbx_seq_one_letter_code
_entity_poly.pdbx_strand_id
1 'polypeptide(L)' 'MNPTNEQAQGLYRLCYRLTNAIYPQWQYRNIELVRIDERTGNLYVLAGELDFEIKPSGGDEP' A
#
# COMPACT_ATOMS: atom_id res chain seq x y z
N MET A 1 17.08 1.15 -3.18
CA MET A 1 16.94 0.81 -1.73
C MET A 1 16.00 -0.38 -1.60
N ASN A 2 16.11 -1.22 -0.56
CA ASN A 2 15.16 -2.30 -0.31
C ASN A 2 14.12 -1.87 0.74
N PRO A 3 12.85 -2.24 0.59
CA PRO A 3 11.84 -1.97 1.63
C PRO A 3 12.17 -2.75 2.90
N THR A 4 11.81 -2.19 4.06
CA THR A 4 11.92 -2.90 5.33
C THR A 4 10.96 -4.10 5.37
N ASN A 5 11.19 -5.04 6.30
CA ASN A 5 10.27 -6.16 6.49
C ASN A 5 8.87 -5.67 6.88
N GLU A 6 8.81 -4.63 7.70
CA GLU A 6 7.58 -3.98 8.16
C GLU A 6 6.82 -3.37 6.97
N GLN A 7 7.53 -2.68 6.08
CA GLN A 7 6.99 -2.14 4.84
C GLN A 7 6.46 -3.21 3.90
N ALA A 8 7.21 -4.31 3.70
CA ALA A 8 6.78 -5.42 2.87
C ALA A 8 5.50 -6.09 3.41
N GLN A 9 5.43 -6.26 4.74
CA GLN A 9 4.22 -6.78 5.40
C GLN A 9 3.04 -5.80 5.32
N GLY A 10 3.30 -4.50 5.49
CA GLY A 10 2.29 -3.44 5.34
C GLY A 10 1.71 -3.44 3.94
N LEU A 11 2.57 -3.49 2.92
CA LEU A 11 2.20 -3.59 1.52
C LEU A 11 1.35 -4.83 1.25
N TYR A 12 1.75 -6.00 1.75
CA TYR A 12 0.97 -7.22 1.60
C TYR A 12 -0.43 -7.08 2.20
N ARG A 13 -0.55 -6.53 3.42
CA ARG A 13 -1.85 -6.30 4.08
C ARG A 13 -2.70 -5.30 3.31
N LEU A 14 -2.12 -4.21 2.82
CA LEU A 14 -2.82 -3.20 2.02
C LEU A 14 -3.34 -3.82 0.71
N CYS A 15 -2.49 -4.51 -0.04
CA CYS A 15 -2.89 -5.22 -1.26
C CYS A 15 -4.01 -6.21 -0.98
N TYR A 16 -3.88 -7.04 0.08
CA TYR A 16 -4.92 -7.96 0.50
C TYR A 16 -6.25 -7.25 0.78
N ARG A 17 -6.25 -6.08 1.42
CA ARG A 17 -7.47 -5.30 1.66
C ARG A 17 -8.06 -4.70 0.38
N LEU A 18 -7.23 -4.18 -0.51
CA LEU A 18 -7.67 -3.56 -1.77
C LEU A 18 -8.24 -4.60 -2.74
N THR A 19 -7.68 -5.80 -2.77
CA THR A 19 -8.11 -6.86 -3.68
C THR A 19 -9.17 -7.80 -3.13
N ASN A 20 -9.67 -7.56 -1.90
CA ASN A 20 -10.77 -8.34 -1.33
C ASN A 20 -11.97 -7.46 -1.01
N ALA A 21 -13.17 -7.99 -1.25
CA ALA A 21 -14.43 -7.39 -0.81
C ALA A 21 -14.64 -7.70 0.68
N ILE A 22 -13.94 -6.97 1.55
CA ILE A 22 -13.97 -7.22 3.02
C ILE A 22 -15.19 -6.57 3.66
N TYR A 23 -15.73 -5.49 3.08
CA TYR A 23 -16.90 -4.79 3.59
C TYR A 23 -17.93 -4.55 2.48
N PRO A 24 -19.24 -4.50 2.78
CA PRO A 24 -20.28 -4.27 1.78
C PRO A 24 -20.10 -2.98 0.96
N GLN A 25 -19.42 -1.98 1.52
CA GLN A 25 -19.11 -0.70 0.88
C GLN A 25 -17.68 -0.63 0.32
N TRP A 26 -16.85 -1.64 0.56
CA TRP A 26 -15.47 -1.68 0.08
C TRP A 26 -15.42 -2.41 -1.25
N GLN A 27 -15.35 -1.63 -2.32
CA GLN A 27 -15.21 -2.17 -3.67
C GLN A 27 -13.78 -2.67 -3.88
N TYR A 28 -13.67 -3.78 -4.61
CA TYR A 28 -12.40 -4.25 -5.16
C TYR A 28 -11.72 -3.12 -5.93
N ARG A 29 -10.42 -2.94 -5.71
CA ARG A 29 -9.62 -1.96 -6.44
C ARG A 29 -8.44 -2.62 -7.14
N ASN A 30 -8.20 -2.19 -8.37
CA ASN A 30 -6.97 -2.51 -9.08
C ASN A 30 -5.80 -1.78 -8.42
N ILE A 31 -4.68 -2.46 -8.27
CA ILE A 31 -3.41 -1.83 -7.90
C ILE A 31 -2.75 -1.37 -9.19
N GLU A 32 -2.66 -0.06 -9.36
CA GLU A 32 -2.16 0.56 -10.59
C GLU A 32 -0.66 0.82 -10.52
N LEU A 33 -0.16 1.12 -9.32
CA LEU A 33 1.24 1.44 -9.10
C LEU A 33 1.70 1.02 -7.71
N VAL A 34 2.92 0.49 -7.64
CA VAL A 34 3.69 0.33 -6.39
C VAL A 34 5.10 0.86 -6.63
N ARG A 35 5.54 1.83 -5.81
CA ARG A 35 6.87 2.45 -5.93
C ARG A 35 7.53 2.66 -4.58
N ILE A 36 8.86 2.67 -4.59
CA ILE A 36 9.69 3.13 -3.48
C ILE A 36 10.22 4.51 -3.86
N ASP A 37 10.04 5.51 -3.00
CA ASP A 37 10.77 6.76 -3.11
C ASP A 37 12.21 6.53 -2.62
N GLU A 38 13.18 6.60 -3.53
CA GLU A 38 14.58 6.34 -3.20
C GLU A 38 15.21 7.41 -2.28
N ARG A 39 14.60 8.59 -2.18
CA ARG A 39 15.09 9.68 -1.30
C ARG A 39 14.67 9.47 0.15
N THR A 40 13.48 8.94 0.39
CA THR A 40 12.89 8.79 1.73
C THR A 40 12.82 7.33 2.20
N GLY A 41 12.82 6.38 1.27
CA GLY A 41 12.59 4.97 1.52
C GLY A 41 11.10 4.61 1.69
N ASN A 42 10.18 5.56 1.52
CA ASN A 42 8.74 5.32 1.69
C ASN A 42 8.18 4.55 0.50
N LEU A 43 7.15 3.74 0.77
CA LEU A 43 6.42 2.98 -0.25
C LEU A 43 5.13 3.71 -0.58
N TYR A 44 4.81 3.81 -1.86
CA TYR A 44 3.59 4.43 -2.37
C TYR A 44 2.78 3.42 -3.19
N VAL A 45 1.47 3.39 -2.97
CA VAL A 45 0.53 2.52 -3.69
C VAL A 45 -0.62 3.34 -4.25
N LEU A 46 -0.85 3.25 -5.55
CA LEU A 46 -2.01 3.86 -6.23
C LEU A 46 -3.07 2.79 -6.52
N ALA A 47 -4.32 3.04 -6.12
CA ALA A 47 -5.45 2.16 -6.36
C ALA A 47 -6.74 2.95 -6.71
N GLY A 48 -6.93 3.24 -8.01
CA GLY A 48 -7.94 4.19 -8.48
C GLY A 48 -7.64 5.59 -7.97
N GLU A 49 -8.62 6.22 -7.32
CA GLU A 49 -8.47 7.57 -6.73
C GLU A 49 -7.79 7.58 -5.35
N LEU A 50 -7.35 6.43 -4.83
CA LEU A 50 -6.67 6.35 -3.53
C LEU A 50 -5.16 6.24 -3.71
N ASP A 51 -4.45 7.10 -2.99
CA ASP A 51 -3.01 7.04 -2.76
C ASP A 51 -2.79 6.54 -1.33
N PHE A 52 -1.79 5.69 -1.13
CA PHE A 52 -1.39 5.24 0.19
C PHE A 52 0.11 5.39 0.34
N GLU A 53 0.53 5.98 1.44
CA GLU A 53 1.92 6.02 1.87
C GLU A 53 2.15 4.99 2.98
N ILE A 54 3.10 4.08 2.77
CA ILE A 54 3.55 3.11 3.77
C ILE A 54 4.89 3.56 4.31
N LYS A 55 4.86 4.02 5.56
CA LYS A 55 6.03 4.47 6.31
C LYS A 55 6.99 3.31 6.61
N PRO A 56 8.26 3.57 6.98
CA PRO A 56 9.21 2.51 7.32
C PRO A 56 8.75 1.59 8.47
N SER A 57 7.81 2.06 9.31
CA SER A 57 7.15 1.28 10.36
C SER A 57 6.12 0.27 9.85
N GLY A 58 5.78 0.27 8.56
CA GLY A 58 4.81 -0.63 7.94
C GLY A 58 3.35 -0.24 8.13
N GLY A 59 3.08 0.92 8.76
CA GLY A 59 1.76 1.54 8.81
C GLY A 59 1.45 2.28 7.52
N ASP A 60 0.22 2.15 7.04
CA ASP A 60 -0.30 2.83 5.86
C ASP A 60 -1.28 3.94 6.24
N GLU A 61 -1.16 5.10 5.58
CA GLU A 61 -2.08 6.22 5.67
C GLU A 61 -2.62 6.53 4.25
N PRO A 62 -3.94 6.71 4.08
CA PRO A 62 -4.54 7.17 2.82
C PRO A 62 -4.35 8.68 2.59
#